data_AF-A0A2D7Z653-F1
#
_entry.id   AF-A0A2D7Z653-F1
#
_cell.length_a   1.000
_cell.length_b   1.000
_cell.length_c   1.000
_cell.angle_alpha   90.00
_cell.angle_beta   90.00
_cell.angle_gamma   90.00
#
_symmetry.space_group_name_H-M   'P 1'
#
loop_
_entity.id
_entity.type
_entity.pdbx_description
1 polymer ?
#
loop_
_entity_poly.entity_id
_entity_poly.type
_entity_poly.pdbx_seq_one_letter_code
_entity_poly.pdbx_strand_id
1 'polypeptide(L)'
;MEFSQISDRPGRQIGQLVRVDHRADRRPCDRRHHTAAGRRLVTSFSRPPIPVAGLGAGGFLPFAAGAAALWWAPGTWQALAVASQLAYGAVILSFLGGILWGLAISPTGAPGWRWPALSVVPALIAWPALLWGGAGGLWLLAASFLAMPLIDRAAVAAGLAPNWYLTLRLPLSGMVAAALALSAAAL
;
A
#
# COMPACT_ATOMS: atom_id res chain seq x y z
N MET A 1 -12.85 66.72 -67.86
CA MET A 1 -12.28 65.39 -68.08
C MET A 1 -12.28 64.71 -66.71
N GLU A 2 -13.42 64.10 -66.37
CA GLU A 2 -13.68 62.65 -66.41
C GLU A 2 -13.15 61.99 -65.11
N PHE A 3 -14.01 61.78 -64.11
CA PHE A 3 -14.92 60.63 -63.87
C PHE A 3 -14.22 59.36 -63.36
N SER A 4 -14.85 58.82 -62.31
CA SER A 4 -14.84 57.42 -61.86
C SER A 4 -13.68 56.94 -60.99
N GLN A 5 -13.89 56.20 -59.89
CA GLN A 5 -15.07 55.74 -59.13
C GLN A 5 -14.48 54.84 -58.00
N ILE A 6 -15.36 54.35 -57.11
CA ILE A 6 -15.18 53.18 -56.21
C ILE A 6 -14.44 53.48 -54.89
N SER A 7 -15.21 53.72 -53.81
CA SER A 7 -15.77 52.72 -52.88
C SER A 7 -14.72 52.32 -51.84
N ASP A 8 -14.89 52.46 -50.54
CA ASP A 8 -16.09 52.09 -49.78
C ASP A 8 -16.15 52.79 -48.42
N ARG A 9 -17.35 52.80 -47.86
CA ARG A 9 -17.83 53.54 -46.71
C ARG A 9 -17.54 52.84 -45.36
N PRO A 10 -17.86 53.50 -44.22
CA PRO A 10 -17.26 53.23 -42.91
C PRO A 10 -17.94 52.08 -42.15
N GLY A 11 -17.11 51.21 -41.56
CA GLY A 11 -17.56 50.05 -40.78
C GLY A 11 -17.72 50.35 -39.29
N ARG A 12 -18.97 50.64 -38.91
CA ARG A 12 -19.69 50.20 -37.69
C ARG A 12 -19.08 50.42 -36.29
N GLN A 13 -19.78 51.29 -35.55
CA GLN A 13 -20.03 51.13 -34.12
C GLN A 13 -20.62 49.73 -33.80
N ILE A 14 -20.03 49.05 -32.82
CA ILE A 14 -20.69 48.02 -32.01
C ILE A 14 -20.02 48.14 -30.64
N GLY A 15 -20.65 48.77 -29.65
CA GLY A 15 -21.66 48.06 -28.86
C GLY A 15 -21.09 47.90 -27.46
N GLN A 16 -21.19 48.98 -26.70
CA GLN A 16 -21.04 49.04 -25.26
C GLN A 16 -21.93 47.98 -24.58
N LEU A 17 -21.52 47.57 -23.38
CA LEU A 17 -22.28 46.78 -22.39
C LEU A 17 -22.41 45.27 -22.61
N VAL A 18 -21.43 44.54 -22.08
CA VAL A 18 -21.72 43.38 -21.22
C VAL A 18 -20.96 43.57 -19.91
N ARG A 19 -21.55 44.35 -19.00
CA ARG A 19 -21.18 44.32 -17.59
C ARG A 19 -21.85 43.06 -17.02
N VAL A 20 -21.09 41.99 -16.87
CA VAL A 20 -21.54 40.78 -16.18
C VAL A 20 -21.70 41.14 -14.70
N ASP A 21 -22.94 41.31 -14.25
CA ASP A 21 -23.25 41.48 -12.83
C ASP A 21 -22.91 40.17 -12.10
N HIS A 22 -21.75 40.16 -11.46
CA HIS A 22 -21.28 39.07 -10.64
C HIS A 22 -21.89 39.14 -9.22
N ARG A 23 -23.23 39.19 -9.13
CA ARG A 23 -23.93 38.80 -7.90
C ARG A 23 -24.04 37.28 -7.87
N ALA A 24 -22.93 36.64 -7.53
CA ALA A 24 -22.95 35.26 -7.10
C ALA A 24 -23.80 35.17 -5.83
N ASP A 25 -24.98 34.58 -5.98
CA ASP A 25 -25.86 34.08 -4.91
C ASP A 25 -25.04 33.17 -3.99
N ARG A 26 -24.49 33.75 -2.92
CA ARG A 26 -23.82 32.98 -1.85
C ARG A 26 -24.89 32.40 -0.94
N ARG A 27 -25.59 31.38 -1.42
CA ARG A 27 -26.28 30.47 -0.49
C ARG A 27 -25.20 29.77 0.33
N PRO A 28 -25.23 29.84 1.67
CA PRO A 28 -24.36 29.00 2.46
C PRO A 28 -24.77 27.55 2.19
N CYS A 29 -23.95 26.79 1.46
CA CYS A 29 -24.06 25.34 1.50
C CYS A 29 -23.88 24.95 2.95
N ASP A 30 -24.95 24.49 3.57
CA ASP A 30 -24.92 23.89 4.89
C ASP A 30 -24.01 22.65 4.83
N ARG A 31 -22.76 22.88 5.19
CA ARG A 31 -21.65 21.93 5.08
C ARG A 31 -21.50 21.11 6.36
N ARG A 32 -22.60 20.84 7.07
CA ARG A 32 -22.56 20.27 8.43
C ARG A 32 -23.26 18.92 8.61
N HIS A 33 -23.48 18.12 7.57
CA HIS A 33 -24.10 16.79 7.80
C HIS A 33 -23.49 15.58 7.06
N HIS A 34 -22.52 15.74 6.16
CA HIS A 34 -22.00 14.61 5.36
C HIS A 34 -20.79 13.84 5.93
N THR A 35 -20.17 14.30 7.02
CA THR A 35 -18.87 13.76 7.49
C THR A 35 -18.95 12.56 8.43
N ALA A 36 -20.09 12.30 9.07
CA ALA A 36 -20.19 11.23 10.09
C ALA A 36 -20.67 9.88 9.53
N ALA A 37 -21.53 9.87 8.50
CA ALA A 37 -22.09 8.63 7.95
C ALA A 37 -21.10 7.88 7.03
N GLY A 38 -20.31 8.61 6.23
CA GLY A 38 -19.31 8.02 5.32
C GLY A 38 -18.15 7.32 6.04
N ARG A 39 -17.79 7.78 7.26
CA ARG A 39 -16.75 7.12 8.08
C ARG A 39 -17.15 5.74 8.59
N ARG A 40 -18.45 5.47 8.79
CA ARG A 40 -18.92 4.20 9.39
C ARG A 40 -18.87 3.03 8.41
N LEU A 41 -19.04 3.27 7.11
CA LEU A 41 -19.07 2.20 6.10
C LEU A 41 -17.70 1.55 5.89
N VAL A 42 -16.62 2.30 6.00
CA VAL A 42 -15.25 1.78 5.79
C VAL A 42 -14.77 0.93 6.98
N THR A 43 -15.34 1.15 8.17
CA THR A 43 -14.95 0.47 9.42
C THR A 43 -15.79 -0.77 9.77
N SER A 44 -16.88 -1.05 9.05
CA SER A 44 -17.88 -2.06 9.44
C SER A 44 -17.58 -3.50 8.99
N PHE A 45 -16.63 -3.71 8.08
CA PHE A 45 -16.35 -5.07 7.60
C PHE A 45 -15.55 -5.85 8.65
N SER A 46 -16.18 -6.88 9.22
CA SER A 46 -15.52 -7.82 10.15
C SER A 46 -14.61 -8.84 9.44
N ARG A 47 -14.73 -8.97 8.12
CA ARG A 47 -13.96 -9.88 7.27
C ARG A 47 -13.34 -9.13 6.09
N PRO A 48 -12.13 -9.50 5.64
CA PRO A 48 -11.54 -8.92 4.44
C PRO A 48 -12.39 -9.28 3.21
N PRO A 49 -12.46 -8.42 2.19
CA PRO A 49 -13.09 -8.75 0.91
C PRO A 49 -12.43 -9.98 0.27
N ILE A 50 -13.23 -10.87 -0.33
CA ILE A 50 -12.76 -12.15 -0.90
C ILE A 50 -11.57 -11.98 -1.88
N PRO A 51 -11.58 -11.00 -2.81
CA PRO A 51 -10.44 -10.83 -3.73
C PRO A 51 -9.13 -10.51 -3.00
N VAL A 52 -9.20 -9.70 -1.93
CA VAL A 52 -8.04 -9.31 -1.13
C VAL A 52 -7.49 -10.52 -0.36
N ALA A 53 -8.38 -11.34 0.19
CA ALA A 53 -7.99 -12.59 0.84
C ALA A 53 -7.33 -13.58 -0.14
N GLY A 54 -7.88 -13.71 -1.35
CA GLY A 54 -7.32 -14.55 -2.41
C GLY A 54 -5.91 -14.12 -2.83
N LEU A 55 -5.68 -12.81 -3.02
CA LEU A 55 -4.35 -12.27 -3.33
C LEU A 55 -3.36 -12.50 -2.19
N GLY A 56 -3.80 -12.33 -0.94
CA GLY A 56 -2.97 -12.64 0.24
C GLY A 56 -2.55 -14.11 0.28
N ALA A 57 -3.50 -15.03 0.07
CA ALA A 57 -3.23 -16.47 0.02
C ALA A 57 -2.31 -16.83 -1.16
N GLY A 58 -2.47 -16.19 -2.32
CA GLY A 58 -1.58 -16.36 -3.46
C GLY A 58 -0.13 -15.97 -3.14
N GLY A 59 0.08 -14.92 -2.36
CA GLY A 59 1.41 -14.50 -1.90
C GLY A 59 2.10 -15.50 -0.96
N PHE A 60 1.38 -16.46 -0.38
CA PHE A 60 1.98 -17.51 0.45
C PHE A 60 2.56 -18.67 -0.38
N LEU A 61 2.07 -18.88 -1.60
CA LEU A 61 2.43 -20.04 -2.43
C LEU A 61 3.95 -20.23 -2.62
N PRO A 62 4.77 -19.18 -2.88
CA PRO A 62 6.21 -19.36 -3.06
C PRO A 62 6.92 -19.82 -1.79
N PHE A 63 6.44 -19.42 -0.61
CA PHE A 63 7.01 -19.87 0.66
C PHE A 63 6.73 -21.36 0.90
N ALA A 64 5.49 -21.79 0.65
CA ALA A 64 5.10 -23.19 0.76
C ALA A 64 5.89 -24.08 -0.20
N ALA A 65 6.02 -23.66 -1.47
CA ALA A 65 6.79 -24.37 -2.48
C ALA A 65 8.28 -24.47 -2.11
N GLY A 66 8.88 -23.37 -1.64
CA GLY A 66 10.28 -23.36 -1.20
C GLY A 66 10.52 -24.28 0.00
N ALA A 67 9.61 -24.27 0.98
CA ALA A 67 9.72 -25.13 2.16
C ALA A 67 9.61 -26.61 1.76
N ALA A 68 8.65 -26.95 0.88
CA ALA A 68 8.51 -28.29 0.35
C ALA A 68 9.77 -28.75 -0.41
N ALA A 69 10.33 -27.89 -1.26
CA ALA A 69 11.54 -28.21 -2.02
C ALA A 69 12.73 -28.49 -1.10
N LEU A 70 12.87 -27.80 0.02
CA LEU A 70 13.97 -28.05 0.96
C LEU A 70 13.93 -29.44 1.60
N TRP A 71 12.73 -29.94 1.90
CA TRP A 71 12.56 -31.25 2.54
C TRP A 71 12.57 -32.43 1.55
N TRP A 72 12.17 -32.22 0.30
CA TRP A 72 11.95 -33.32 -0.65
C TRP A 72 12.78 -33.26 -1.93
N ALA A 73 13.39 -32.11 -2.28
CA ALA A 73 14.13 -31.98 -3.54
C ALA A 73 15.61 -32.35 -3.40
N PRO A 74 16.26 -32.82 -4.50
CA PRO A 74 17.71 -33.06 -4.53
C PRO A 74 18.53 -31.77 -4.26
N GLY A 75 19.75 -31.92 -3.74
CA GLY A 75 20.56 -30.81 -3.20
C GLY A 75 20.80 -29.61 -4.12
N THR A 76 20.80 -29.78 -5.45
CA THR A 76 20.90 -28.66 -6.41
C THR A 76 19.70 -27.71 -6.35
N TRP A 77 18.50 -28.24 -6.10
CA TRP A 77 17.26 -27.45 -5.98
C TRP A 77 17.13 -26.79 -4.60
N GLN A 78 17.76 -27.34 -3.57
CA GLN A 78 17.73 -26.78 -2.21
C GLN A 78 18.37 -25.40 -2.16
N ALA A 79 19.54 -25.21 -2.78
CA ALA A 79 20.20 -23.90 -2.82
C ALA A 79 19.33 -22.83 -3.51
N LEU A 80 18.68 -23.18 -4.62
CA LEU A 80 17.73 -22.29 -5.29
C LEU A 80 16.51 -22.00 -4.43
N ALA A 81 15.99 -23.00 -3.70
CA ALA A 81 14.84 -22.81 -2.80
C ALA A 81 15.17 -21.84 -1.67
N VAL A 82 16.34 -21.95 -1.02
CA VAL A 82 16.80 -21.01 0.00
C VAL A 82 16.93 -19.60 -0.56
N ALA A 83 17.66 -19.44 -1.66
CA ALA A 83 17.85 -18.14 -2.30
C ALA A 83 16.50 -17.50 -2.68
N SER A 84 15.58 -18.30 -3.23
CA SER A 84 14.24 -17.85 -3.61
C SER A 84 13.41 -17.40 -2.41
N GLN A 85 13.43 -18.16 -1.30
CA GLN A 85 12.71 -17.80 -0.08
C GLN A 85 13.26 -16.55 0.59
N LEU A 86 14.58 -16.40 0.64
CA LEU A 86 15.22 -15.19 1.15
C LEU A 86 14.86 -13.98 0.31
N ALA A 87 15.04 -14.07 -1.01
CA ALA A 87 14.71 -13.00 -1.95
C ALA A 87 13.24 -12.60 -1.88
N TYR A 88 12.34 -13.58 -1.98
CA TYR A 88 10.90 -13.33 -1.94
C TYR A 88 10.43 -12.82 -0.56
N GLY A 89 10.97 -13.39 0.52
CA GLY A 89 10.75 -12.93 1.89
C GLY A 89 11.14 -11.46 2.08
N ALA A 90 12.31 -11.08 1.58
CA ALA A 90 12.78 -9.69 1.63
C ALA A 90 11.90 -8.73 0.82
N VAL A 91 11.45 -9.14 -0.37
CA VAL A 91 10.53 -8.34 -1.22
C VAL A 91 9.21 -8.12 -0.50
N ILE A 92 8.58 -9.18 0.01
CA ILE A 92 7.31 -9.07 0.72
C ILE A 92 7.47 -8.21 1.98
N LEU A 93 8.51 -8.43 2.79
CA LEU A 93 8.78 -7.66 4.01
C LEU A 93 9.01 -6.16 3.71
N SER A 94 9.66 -5.85 2.59
CA SER A 94 9.85 -4.46 2.13
C SER A 94 8.54 -3.83 1.65
N PHE A 95 7.72 -4.58 0.89
CA PHE A 95 6.39 -4.14 0.46
C PHE A 95 5.50 -3.78 1.67
N LEU A 96 5.60 -4.57 2.74
CA LEU A 96 4.91 -4.34 4.01
C LEU A 96 5.32 -3.05 4.71
N GLY A 97 6.62 -2.76 4.73
CA GLY A 97 7.12 -1.44 5.13
C GLY A 97 6.56 -0.32 4.25
N GLY A 98 6.48 -0.54 2.94
CA GLY A 98 5.88 0.41 2.00
C GLY A 98 4.41 0.72 2.28
N ILE A 99 3.61 -0.26 2.70
CA ILE A 99 2.20 -0.07 3.08
C ILE A 99 2.10 0.98 4.20
N LEU A 100 2.95 0.91 5.24
CA LEU A 100 2.94 1.89 6.32
C LEU A 100 3.20 3.31 5.84
N TRP A 101 4.12 3.48 4.89
CA TRP A 101 4.40 4.77 4.28
C TRP A 101 3.18 5.29 3.52
N GLY A 102 2.53 4.42 2.75
CA GLY A 102 1.27 4.73 2.05
C GLY A 102 0.15 5.13 3.00
N LEU A 103 0.02 4.47 4.14
CA LEU A 103 -0.93 4.83 5.19
C LEU A 103 -0.57 6.18 5.83
N ALA A 104 0.71 6.48 6.01
CA ALA A 104 1.18 7.74 6.59
C ALA A 104 0.85 8.96 5.74
N ILE A 105 0.90 8.84 4.41
CA ILE A 105 0.58 9.93 3.47
C ILE A 105 -0.90 9.96 3.07
N SER A 106 -1.72 9.03 3.60
CA SER A 106 -3.15 8.98 3.31
C SER A 106 -3.91 10.17 3.92
N PRO A 107 -5.14 10.48 3.47
CA PRO A 107 -5.96 11.54 4.06
C PRO A 107 -6.30 11.34 5.55
N THR A 108 -6.21 10.10 6.04
CA THR A 108 -6.39 9.76 7.46
C THR A 108 -5.07 9.78 8.24
N GLY A 109 -3.93 9.93 7.55
CA GLY A 109 -2.62 10.10 8.13
C GLY A 109 -2.46 11.46 8.83
N ALA A 110 -1.85 11.44 10.01
CA ALA A 110 -1.48 12.66 10.72
C ALA A 110 -0.06 13.11 10.30
N PRO A 111 0.20 14.42 10.20
CA PRO A 111 1.54 14.92 9.91
C PRO A 111 2.53 14.49 11.00
N GLY A 112 3.63 13.86 10.59
CA GLY A 112 4.67 13.38 11.50
C GLY A 112 5.62 12.36 10.86
N TRP A 113 6.76 12.14 11.50
CA TRP A 113 7.83 11.27 10.99
C TRP A 113 7.74 9.82 11.46
N ARG A 114 6.93 9.54 12.49
CA ARG A 114 6.86 8.22 13.15
C ARG A 114 6.51 7.08 12.19
N TRP A 115 5.39 7.18 11.46
CA TRP A 115 4.94 6.13 10.55
C TRP A 115 5.84 5.99 9.33
N PRO A 116 6.27 7.12 8.69
CA PRO A 116 7.27 7.07 7.64
C PRO A 116 8.58 6.37 8.05
N ALA A 117 9.10 6.67 9.24
CA ALA A 117 10.35 6.08 9.73
C ALA A 117 10.19 4.59 10.06
N LEU A 118 9.09 4.19 10.71
CA LEU A 118 8.80 2.79 11.01
C LEU A 118 8.62 1.94 9.74
N SER A 119 8.15 2.55 8.66
CA SER A 119 8.01 1.91 7.34
C SER A 119 9.34 1.44 6.73
N VAL A 120 10.45 2.07 7.09
CA VAL A 120 11.78 1.77 6.52
C VAL A 120 12.42 0.57 7.25
N VAL A 121 12.05 0.35 8.50
CA VAL A 121 12.61 -0.71 9.37
C VAL A 121 12.51 -2.11 8.73
N PRO A 122 11.37 -2.56 8.19
CA PRO A 122 11.27 -3.89 7.57
C PRO A 122 12.24 -4.09 6.40
N ALA A 123 12.42 -3.09 5.54
CA ALA A 123 13.36 -3.16 4.42
C ALA A 123 14.82 -3.18 4.90
N LEU A 124 15.14 -2.40 5.94
CA LEU A 124 16.48 -2.40 6.56
C LEU A 124 16.81 -3.70 7.29
N ILE A 125 15.82 -4.48 7.73
CA ILE A 125 16.03 -5.82 8.29
C ILE A 125 16.09 -6.89 7.17
N ALA A 126 15.29 -6.74 6.13
CA ALA A 126 15.29 -7.63 4.97
C ALA A 126 16.66 -7.68 4.27
N TRP A 127 17.31 -6.52 4.12
CA TRP A 127 18.61 -6.41 3.46
C TRP A 127 19.72 -7.25 4.12
N PRO A 128 20.02 -7.13 5.42
CA PRO A 128 21.01 -7.98 6.07
C PRO A 128 20.58 -9.45 6.12
N ALA A 129 19.28 -9.77 6.13
CA ALA A 129 18.83 -11.16 6.04
C ALA A 129 19.24 -11.80 4.71
N LEU A 130 19.19 -11.05 3.60
CA LEU A 130 19.70 -11.50 2.29
C LEU A 130 21.21 -11.71 2.31
N LEU A 131 21.96 -10.79 2.92
CA LEU A 131 23.41 -10.87 3.00
C LEU A 131 23.88 -12.03 3.90
N TRP A 132 23.13 -12.31 4.97
CA TRP A 132 23.43 -13.42 5.87
C TRP A 132 23.22 -14.76 5.18
N GLY A 133 22.08 -14.93 4.50
CA GLY A 133 21.77 -16.16 3.80
C GLY A 133 21.52 -17.37 4.72
N GLY A 134 21.30 -18.54 4.10
CA GLY A 134 21.12 -19.82 4.79
C GLY A 134 20.05 -19.80 5.88
N ALA A 135 20.26 -20.60 6.94
CA ALA A 135 19.33 -20.67 8.07
C ALA A 135 19.23 -19.35 8.84
N GLY A 136 20.34 -18.62 9.00
CA GLY A 136 20.38 -17.35 9.74
C GLY A 136 19.48 -16.28 9.14
N GLY A 137 19.56 -16.08 7.81
CA GLY A 137 18.69 -15.16 7.09
C GLY A 137 17.22 -15.57 7.15
N LEU A 138 16.93 -16.87 7.04
CA LEU A 138 15.55 -17.40 7.13
C LEU A 138 14.94 -17.16 8.53
N TRP A 139 15.70 -17.41 9.60
CA TRP A 139 15.25 -17.12 10.97
C TRP A 139 15.01 -15.63 11.20
N LEU A 140 15.90 -14.77 10.70
CA LEU A 140 15.75 -13.32 10.82
C LEU A 140 14.47 -12.83 10.10
N LEU A 141 14.20 -13.34 8.89
CA LEU A 141 12.95 -13.05 8.18
C LEU A 141 11.73 -13.61 8.93
N ALA A 142 11.78 -14.85 9.42
CA ALA A 142 10.67 -15.45 10.18
C ALA A 142 10.30 -14.62 11.41
N ALA A 143 11.30 -14.21 12.20
CA ALA A 143 11.09 -13.33 13.35
C ALA A 143 10.51 -11.97 12.95
N SER A 144 10.99 -11.39 11.84
CA SER A 144 10.49 -10.12 11.32
C SER A 144 9.03 -10.20 10.89
N PHE A 145 8.63 -11.30 10.22
CA PHE A 145 7.23 -11.54 9.86
C PHE A 145 6.33 -11.70 11.08
N LEU A 146 6.80 -12.34 12.16
CA LEU A 146 6.05 -12.42 13.42
C LEU A 146 5.93 -11.07 14.14
N ALA A 147 6.94 -10.21 14.03
CA ALA A 147 6.94 -8.88 14.63
C ALA A 147 6.06 -7.88 13.86
N MET A 148 5.95 -8.01 12.53
CA MET A 148 5.22 -7.05 11.68
C MET A 148 3.76 -6.79 12.13
N PRO A 149 2.96 -7.82 12.50
CA PRO A 149 1.61 -7.63 13.05
C PRO A 149 1.53 -6.74 14.30
N LEU A 150 2.62 -6.53 15.04
CA LEU A 150 2.64 -5.59 16.18
C LEU A 150 2.57 -4.14 15.69
N ILE A 151 3.30 -3.84 14.62
CA ILE A 151 3.30 -2.54 13.97
C ILE A 151 1.94 -2.29 13.31
N ASP A 152 1.38 -3.31 12.64
CA ASP A 152 0.07 -3.24 12.02
C ASP A 152 -1.03 -2.98 13.05
N ARG A 153 -0.95 -3.59 14.25
CA ARG A 153 -1.88 -3.33 15.36
C ARG A 153 -1.81 -1.89 15.82
N ALA A 154 -0.60 -1.33 15.94
CA ALA A 154 -0.44 0.07 16.30
C ALA A 154 -1.03 1.00 15.22
N ALA A 155 -0.88 0.67 13.93
CA ALA A 155 -1.44 1.45 12.83
C ALA A 155 -2.98 1.43 12.83
N VAL A 156 -3.58 0.25 13.09
CA VAL A 156 -5.03 0.12 13.26
C VAL A 156 -5.53 0.89 14.48
N ALA A 157 -4.84 0.79 15.62
CA ALA A 157 -5.18 1.54 16.83
C ALA A 157 -5.07 3.06 16.65
N ALA A 158 -4.17 3.53 15.79
CA ALA A 158 -4.04 4.92 15.39
C ALA A 158 -5.09 5.37 14.34
N GLY A 159 -5.99 4.47 13.92
CA GLY A 159 -7.04 4.77 12.93
C GLY A 159 -6.53 4.91 11.50
N LEU A 160 -5.30 4.48 11.20
CA LEU A 160 -4.72 4.54 9.86
C LEU A 160 -5.22 3.40 8.97
N ALA A 161 -5.41 2.22 9.54
CA ALA A 161 -5.85 1.04 8.83
C ALA A 161 -7.16 0.49 9.42
N PRO A 162 -8.03 -0.14 8.60
CA PRO A 162 -9.26 -0.75 9.07
C PRO A 162 -9.00 -2.04 9.85
N ASN A 163 -9.89 -2.39 10.78
CA ASN A 163 -9.75 -3.56 11.66
C ASN A 163 -9.59 -4.90 10.93
N TRP A 164 -10.24 -5.08 9.77
CA TRP A 164 -10.13 -6.31 8.97
C TRP A 164 -8.72 -6.59 8.46
N TYR A 165 -7.85 -5.56 8.41
CA TYR A 165 -6.46 -5.70 7.99
C TYR A 165 -5.72 -6.71 8.86
N LEU A 166 -5.92 -6.67 10.18
CA LEU A 166 -5.32 -7.60 11.13
C LEU A 166 -5.84 -9.03 10.98
N THR A 167 -7.14 -9.18 10.70
CA THR A 167 -7.76 -10.50 10.46
C THR A 167 -7.10 -11.24 9.29
N LEU A 168 -6.67 -10.50 8.26
CA LEU A 168 -5.91 -11.05 7.14
C LEU A 168 -4.43 -11.27 7.52
N ARG A 169 -3.83 -10.27 8.15
CA ARG A 169 -2.38 -10.19 8.34
C ARG A 169 -1.81 -11.17 9.36
N LEU A 170 -2.53 -11.44 10.45
CA LEU A 170 -2.12 -12.38 11.50
C LEU A 170 -1.88 -13.80 10.96
N PRO A 171 -2.88 -14.47 10.34
CA PRO A 171 -2.70 -15.84 9.87
C PRO A 171 -1.64 -15.92 8.77
N LEU A 172 -1.63 -14.97 7.82
CA LEU A 172 -0.63 -14.92 6.75
C LEU A 172 0.80 -14.78 7.28
N SER A 173 1.03 -13.87 8.22
CA SER A 173 2.36 -13.67 8.79
C SER A 173 2.81 -14.89 9.59
N GLY A 174 1.89 -15.54 10.32
CA GLY A 174 2.17 -16.78 11.03
C GLY A 174 2.52 -17.93 10.08
N MET A 175 1.76 -18.10 8.99
CA MET A 175 2.02 -19.13 7.98
C MET A 175 3.37 -18.91 7.27
N VAL A 176 3.67 -17.68 6.87
CA VAL A 176 4.96 -17.33 6.25
C VAL A 176 6.11 -17.57 7.22
N ALA A 177 5.99 -17.13 8.48
CA ALA A 177 7.04 -17.35 9.48
C ALA A 177 7.26 -18.83 9.77
N ALA A 178 6.20 -19.63 9.86
CA ALA A 178 6.29 -21.08 10.05
C ALA A 178 6.98 -21.76 8.85
N ALA A 179 6.63 -21.37 7.62
CA ALA A 179 7.28 -21.91 6.42
C ALA A 179 8.79 -21.57 6.37
N LEU A 180 9.15 -20.32 6.70
CA LEU A 180 10.55 -19.89 6.77
C LEU A 180 11.32 -20.60 7.89
N ALA A 181 10.73 -20.77 9.06
CA ALA A 181 11.33 -21.51 10.18
C ALA A 181 11.54 -23.00 9.84
N LEU A 182 10.56 -23.63 9.22
CA LEU A 182 10.66 -25.02 8.76
C LEU A 182 11.75 -25.20 7.70
N SER A 183 11.93 -24.18 6.85
CA SER A 183 12.98 -24.15 5.84
C SER A 183 14.36 -23.97 6.47
N ALA A 184 14.46 -23.11 7.48
CA ALA A 184 15.69 -22.91 8.24
C ALA A 184 16.11 -24.16 9.02
N ALA A 185 15.14 -24.94 9.52
CA ALA A 185 15.38 -26.19 10.23
C ALA A 185 15.81 -27.36 9.32
N ALA A 186 15.66 -27.23 8.00
CA ALA A 186 16.05 -28.23 7.02
C ALA A 186 17.49 -28.08 6.51
N LEU A 187 18.16 -26.96 6.87
CA LEU A 187 19.53 -26.62 6.52
C LEU A 187 20.49 -26.99 7.65
#